data_AF-C0N2H3-F1
#
_entry.id   AF-C0N2H3-F1
#
_cell.length_a   1.000
_cell.length_b   1.000
_cell.length_c   1.000
_cell.angle_alpha   90.00
_cell.angle_beta   90.00
_cell.angle_gamma   90.00
#
_symmetry.space_group_name_H-M   'P 1'
#
loop_
_entity.id
_entity.type
_entity.pdbx_description
1 polymer ?
#
loop_
_entity_poly.entity_id
_entity_poly.type
_entity_poly.pdbx_seq_one_letter_code
_entity_poly.pdbx_strand_id
1 'polypeptide(L)'
;MEPISIALGLAQFVPGLTRLLMGDRAGNVADKVVKAANAVTGAGNADEALAKIKHDPELQLKLQKEMNVIVLAELEAENKQLATINATMRTEYTSGDSFVRRWRPFFGYTIAVTWFVQMSALGIVIVISPNDAPAVINAMVNLSGMWAIALAVLGVSVKKRSDDKQVSAGQTPPPGVFQNLSTLLSRNKESK
;
A
#
# COMPACT_ATOMS: atom_id res chain seq x y z
N MET A 1 23.62 0.75 32.16
CA MET A 1 22.46 0.03 31.56
C MET A 1 22.50 0.11 30.02
N GLU A 2 21.70 -0.68 29.30
CA GLU A 2 21.54 -0.55 27.83
C GLU A 2 21.08 0.89 27.46
N PRO A 3 21.61 1.52 26.38
CA PRO A 3 21.30 2.91 26.02
C PRO A 3 19.81 3.19 25.89
N ILE A 4 19.06 2.22 25.35
CA ILE A 4 17.61 2.29 25.18
C ILE A 4 16.88 2.37 26.51
N SER A 5 17.31 1.60 27.52
CA SER A 5 16.68 1.60 28.85
C SER A 5 16.87 2.94 29.57
N ILE A 6 18.06 3.54 29.44
CA ILE A 6 18.37 4.86 30.00
C ILE A 6 17.57 5.94 29.26
N ALA A 7 17.55 5.89 27.93
CA ALA A 7 16.78 6.82 27.11
C ALA A 7 15.27 6.73 27.40
N LEU A 8 14.73 5.54 27.65
CA LEU A 8 13.33 5.36 28.06
C LEU A 8 13.06 5.97 29.45
N GLY A 9 14.02 5.83 30.38
CA GLY A 9 13.98 6.49 31.68
C GLY A 9 14.06 8.02 31.59
N LEU A 10 14.69 8.58 30.56
CA LEU A 10 14.72 10.03 30.29
C LEU A 10 13.47 10.51 29.52
N ALA A 11 12.84 9.63 28.74
CA ALA A 11 11.67 9.96 27.94
C ALA A 11 10.45 10.34 28.78
N GLN A 12 10.41 9.98 30.06
CA GLN A 12 9.35 10.44 30.99
C GLN A 12 9.34 11.97 31.16
N PHE A 13 10.47 12.64 30.91
CA PHE A 13 10.60 14.10 31.05
C PHE A 13 10.37 14.87 29.76
N VAL A 14 10.28 14.17 28.61
CA VAL A 14 10.12 14.80 27.30
C VAL A 14 9.06 14.08 26.47
N PRO A 15 7.85 14.66 26.36
CA PRO A 15 6.79 14.13 25.51
C PRO A 15 7.23 14.06 24.05
N GLY A 16 7.12 12.89 23.42
CA GLY A 16 7.46 12.66 22.00
C GLY A 16 8.70 11.79 21.78
N LEU A 17 9.61 11.73 22.75
CA LEU A 17 10.78 10.83 22.71
C LEU A 17 10.38 9.35 22.77
N THR A 18 9.33 9.04 23.53
CA THR A 18 8.76 7.69 23.60
C THR A 18 8.36 7.14 22.23
N ARG A 19 7.77 7.98 21.34
CA ARG A 19 7.43 7.56 19.97
C ARG A 19 8.69 7.23 19.16
N LEU A 20 9.72 8.06 19.26
CA LEU A 20 10.96 7.89 18.50
C LEU A 20 11.80 6.70 18.99
N LEU A 21 11.79 6.42 20.29
CA LEU A 21 12.47 5.28 20.91
C LEU A 21 11.76 3.94 20.67
N MET A 22 10.53 3.95 20.14
CA MET A 22 9.80 2.74 19.72
C MET A 22 9.86 2.48 18.21
N GLY A 23 10.49 3.37 17.43
CA GLY A 23 10.63 3.22 15.98
C GLY A 23 11.90 2.46 15.56
N ASP A 24 12.02 2.17 14.26
CA ASP A 24 13.16 1.41 13.69
C ASP A 24 14.53 2.08 13.91
N ARG A 25 14.55 3.37 14.23
CA ARG A 25 15.75 4.16 14.55
C ARG A 25 16.03 4.28 16.06
N ALA A 26 15.36 3.50 16.89
CA ALA A 26 15.43 3.57 18.36
C ALA A 26 16.86 3.57 18.91
N GLY A 27 17.75 2.71 18.40
CA GLY A 27 19.14 2.64 18.85
C GLY A 27 19.91 3.95 18.63
N ASN A 28 19.80 4.53 17.43
CA ASN A 28 20.46 5.79 17.09
C ASN A 28 19.89 6.97 17.87
N VAL A 29 18.58 6.97 18.14
CA VAL A 29 17.93 8.01 18.95
C VAL A 29 18.35 7.87 20.41
N ALA A 30 18.40 6.65 20.95
CA ALA A 30 18.85 6.38 22.32
C ALA A 30 20.30 6.85 22.55
N ASP A 31 21.20 6.61 21.60
CA ASP A 31 22.58 7.09 21.69
C ASP A 31 22.70 8.61 21.70
N LYS A 32 21.89 9.30 20.89
CA LYS A 32 21.83 10.78 20.89
C LYS A 32 21.29 11.32 22.21
N VAL A 33 20.26 10.68 22.77
CA VAL A 33 19.64 11.05 24.04
C VAL A 33 20.64 10.89 25.20
N VAL A 34 21.34 9.77 25.26
CA VAL A 34 22.37 9.51 26.28
C VAL A 34 23.53 10.50 26.18
N LYS A 35 24.00 10.83 24.96
CA LYS A 35 25.06 11.83 24.76
C LYS A 35 24.65 13.22 25.23
N ALA A 36 23.44 13.65 24.91
CA ALA A 36 22.93 14.95 25.35
C ALA A 36 22.68 14.98 26.87
N ALA A 37 22.24 13.88 27.49
CA ALA A 37 22.14 13.78 28.96
C ALA A 37 23.50 13.90 29.66
N ASN A 38 24.55 13.26 29.12
CA ASN A 38 25.91 13.39 29.64
C ASN A 38 26.46 14.82 29.45
N ALA A 39 26.18 15.45 28.30
CA ALA A 39 26.62 16.81 28.01
C ALA A 39 25.97 17.85 28.96
N VAL A 40 24.69 17.69 29.30
CA VAL A 40 23.97 18.60 30.19
C VAL A 40 24.37 18.42 31.66
N THR A 41 24.70 17.19 32.07
CA THR A 41 25.00 16.85 33.48
C THR A 41 26.49 16.86 33.84
N GLY A 42 27.37 16.84 32.83
CA GLY A 42 28.81 16.68 33.00
C GLY A 42 29.20 15.34 33.64
N ALA A 43 28.29 14.36 33.67
CA ALA A 43 28.54 13.05 34.28
C ALA A 43 29.33 12.15 33.33
N GLY A 44 30.26 11.36 33.87
CA GLY A 44 31.07 10.41 33.11
C GLY A 44 30.31 9.15 32.70
N ASN A 45 29.13 8.92 33.27
CA ASN A 45 28.28 7.78 32.93
C ASN A 45 26.78 8.19 32.86
N ALA A 46 26.04 7.41 32.08
CA ALA A 46 24.65 7.69 31.74
C ALA A 46 23.67 7.42 32.90
N ASP A 47 24.06 6.56 33.85
CA ASP A 47 23.25 6.21 35.02
C ASP A 47 23.31 7.35 36.08
N GLU A 48 24.48 7.98 36.28
CA GLU A 48 24.63 9.20 37.10
C GLU A 48 23.95 10.41 36.46
N ALA A 49 24.00 10.53 35.12
CA ALA A 49 23.28 11.58 34.41
C ALA A 49 21.77 11.50 34.71
N LEU A 50 21.18 10.31 34.60
CA LEU A 50 19.78 10.07 34.91
C LEU A 50 19.45 10.39 36.38
N ALA A 51 20.30 10.00 37.32
CA ALA A 51 20.09 10.29 38.74
C ALA A 51 20.14 11.80 39.04
N LYS A 52 21.11 12.53 38.46
CA LYS A 52 21.21 13.99 38.62
C LYS A 52 20.01 14.71 38.02
N ILE A 53 19.57 14.29 36.83
CA ILE A 53 18.39 14.87 36.15
C ILE A 53 17.11 14.64 36.97
N LYS A 54 16.95 13.49 37.64
CA LYS A 54 15.76 13.24 38.49
C LYS A 54 15.64 14.21 39.67
N HIS A 55 16.76 14.62 40.24
CA HIS A 55 16.78 15.43 41.47
C HIS A 55 16.96 16.93 41.23
N ASP A 56 17.28 17.37 40.01
CA ASP A 56 17.52 18.77 39.67
C ASP A 56 16.54 19.30 38.61
N PRO A 57 15.57 20.16 38.99
CA PRO A 57 14.62 20.77 38.07
C PRO A 57 15.26 21.63 36.97
N GLU A 58 16.42 22.25 37.22
CA GLU A 58 17.10 23.08 36.21
C GLU A 58 17.75 22.21 35.13
N LEU A 59 18.30 21.05 35.50
CA LEU A 59 18.85 20.08 34.56
C LEU A 59 17.76 19.42 33.71
N GLN A 60 16.56 19.20 34.26
CA GLN A 60 15.41 18.71 33.49
C GLN A 60 15.02 19.70 32.39
N LEU A 61 14.99 21.00 32.70
CA LEU A 61 14.61 22.03 31.73
C LEU A 61 15.67 22.18 30.62
N LYS A 62 16.97 22.09 30.97
CA LYS A 62 18.06 22.06 29.99
C LYS A 62 18.00 20.82 29.11
N LEU A 63 17.79 19.65 29.70
CA LEU A 63 17.62 18.40 28.95
C LEU A 63 16.44 18.50 27.98
N GLN A 64 15.29 19.02 28.44
CA GLN A 64 14.11 19.16 27.60
C GLN A 64 14.39 20.04 26.37
N LYS A 65 15.13 21.14 26.53
CA LYS A 65 15.55 21.99 25.40
C LYS A 65 16.43 21.23 24.40
N GLU A 66 17.45 20.52 24.88
CA GLU A 66 18.33 19.72 24.01
C GLU A 66 17.58 18.58 23.31
N MET A 67 16.66 17.92 24.01
CA MET A 67 15.85 16.86 23.42
C MET A 67 14.88 17.37 22.37
N ASN A 68 14.31 18.58 22.54
CA ASN A 68 13.45 19.18 21.53
C ASN A 68 14.20 19.41 20.21
N VAL A 69 15.49 19.73 20.25
CA VAL A 69 16.32 19.84 19.03
C VAL A 69 16.45 18.49 18.33
N ILE A 70 16.68 17.40 19.07
CA ILE A 70 16.76 16.04 18.52
C ILE A 70 15.42 15.63 17.90
N VAL A 71 14.31 15.89 18.59
CA VAL A 71 12.95 15.56 18.12
C VAL A 71 12.63 16.34 16.84
N LEU A 72 12.92 17.64 16.79
CA LEU A 72 12.69 18.47 15.60
C LEU A 72 13.50 17.98 14.40
N ALA A 73 14.79 17.67 14.60
CA ALA A 73 15.65 17.15 13.53
C ALA A 73 15.13 15.81 12.96
N GLU A 74 14.62 14.93 13.83
CA GLU A 74 14.07 13.64 13.43
C GLU A 74 12.74 13.80 12.65
N LEU A 75 11.87 14.70 13.11
CA LEU A 75 10.63 15.06 12.40
C LEU A 75 10.89 15.67 11.03
N GLU A 76 11.90 16.54 10.90
CA GLU A 76 12.31 17.08 9.60
C GLU A 76 12.83 16.00 8.67
N ALA A 77 13.60 15.03 9.18
CA ALA A 77 14.07 13.89 8.41
C ALA A 77 12.92 13.00 7.95
N GLU A 78 11.97 12.68 8.84
CA GLU A 78 10.71 11.98 8.52
C GLU A 78 9.94 12.72 7.42
N ASN A 79 9.74 14.03 7.56
CA ASN A 79 9.04 14.84 6.56
C ASN A 79 9.74 14.83 5.19
N LYS A 80 11.07 14.93 5.14
CA LYS A 80 11.83 14.84 3.87
C LYS A 80 11.69 13.47 3.22
N GLN A 81 11.73 12.41 4.01
CA GLN A 81 11.52 11.05 3.52
C GLN A 81 10.11 10.88 2.96
N LEU A 82 9.08 11.31 3.71
CA LEU A 82 7.69 11.28 3.25
C LEU A 82 7.48 12.14 2.00
N ALA A 83 8.11 13.31 1.91
CA ALA A 83 8.05 14.15 0.72
C ALA A 83 8.66 13.46 -0.50
N THR A 84 9.80 12.77 -0.32
CA THR A 84 10.45 12.00 -1.38
C THR A 84 9.58 10.83 -1.83
N ILE A 85 9.03 10.05 -0.89
CA ILE A 85 8.11 8.94 -1.18
C ILE A 85 6.86 9.44 -1.92
N ASN A 86 6.28 10.56 -1.48
CA ASN A 86 5.14 11.16 -2.16
C ASN A 86 5.50 11.67 -3.56
N ALA A 87 6.70 12.22 -3.75
CA ALA A 87 7.18 12.67 -5.05
C ALA A 87 7.39 11.49 -6.01
N THR A 88 7.98 10.38 -5.56
CA THR A 88 8.15 9.18 -6.38
C THR A 88 6.81 8.54 -6.69
N MET A 89 5.90 8.40 -5.71
CA MET A 89 4.54 7.87 -5.94
C MET A 89 3.76 8.72 -6.95
N ARG A 90 3.85 10.05 -6.88
CA ARG A 90 3.21 10.94 -7.87
C ARG A 90 3.83 10.79 -9.25
N THR A 91 5.14 10.59 -9.31
CA THR A 91 5.85 10.35 -10.58
C THR A 91 5.43 9.01 -11.18
N GLU A 92 5.30 7.95 -10.37
CA GLU A 92 4.80 6.65 -10.82
C GLU A 92 3.33 6.72 -11.24
N TYR A 93 2.48 7.39 -10.46
CA TYR A 93 1.07 7.58 -10.79
C TYR A 93 0.87 8.36 -12.09
N THR A 94 1.73 9.35 -12.34
CA THR A 94 1.71 10.14 -13.59
C THR A 94 2.55 9.53 -14.71
N SER A 95 3.35 8.50 -14.43
CA SER A 95 4.09 7.73 -15.44
C SER A 95 3.07 6.96 -16.27
N GLY A 96 2.62 7.62 -17.34
CA GLY A 96 1.62 7.11 -18.26
C GLY A 96 2.20 6.04 -19.17
N ASP A 97 2.66 4.92 -18.61
CA ASP A 97 3.15 3.80 -19.40
C ASP A 97 2.06 3.38 -20.39
N SER A 98 2.37 3.63 -21.66
CA SER A 98 1.48 3.38 -22.78
C SER A 98 1.16 1.90 -22.91
N PHE A 99 2.06 1.01 -22.49
CA PHE A 99 1.84 -0.43 -22.54
C PHE A 99 0.76 -0.86 -21.55
N VAL A 100 0.87 -0.44 -20.28
CA VAL A 100 -0.13 -0.74 -19.23
C VAL A 100 -1.51 -0.18 -19.58
N ARG A 101 -1.56 1.02 -20.18
CA ARG A 101 -2.82 1.66 -20.59
C ARG A 101 -3.47 0.95 -21.78
N ARG A 102 -2.68 0.45 -22.72
CA ARG A 102 -3.17 -0.15 -23.98
C ARG A 102 -3.43 -1.65 -23.88
N TRP A 103 -2.81 -2.34 -22.92
CA TRP A 103 -3.00 -3.79 -22.72
C TRP A 103 -4.47 -4.18 -22.56
N ARG A 104 -5.22 -3.47 -21.70
CA ARG A 104 -6.65 -3.77 -21.43
C ARG A 104 -7.50 -3.69 -22.71
N PRO A 105 -7.49 -2.58 -23.49
CA PRO A 105 -8.16 -2.52 -24.80
C PRO A 105 -7.63 -3.54 -25.82
N PHE A 106 -6.33 -3.75 -25.89
CA PHE A 106 -5.70 -4.68 -26.83
C PHE A 106 -6.21 -6.10 -26.63
N PHE A 107 -6.26 -6.58 -25.39
CA PHE A 107 -6.82 -7.89 -25.06
C PHE A 107 -8.26 -8.02 -25.56
N GLY A 108 -9.10 -7.01 -25.34
CA GLY A 108 -10.48 -7.01 -25.84
C GLY A 108 -10.60 -7.08 -27.36
N TYR A 109 -9.77 -6.33 -28.09
CA TYR A 109 -9.76 -6.40 -29.57
C TYR A 109 -9.29 -7.74 -30.08
N THR A 110 -8.22 -8.30 -29.51
CA THR A 110 -7.72 -9.62 -29.90
C THR A 110 -8.77 -10.71 -29.67
N ILE A 111 -9.45 -10.69 -28.52
CA ILE A 111 -10.55 -11.62 -28.23
C ILE A 111 -11.70 -11.48 -29.22
N ALA A 112 -12.11 -10.24 -29.55
CA ALA A 112 -13.18 -10.00 -30.52
C ALA A 112 -12.82 -10.51 -31.92
N VAL A 113 -11.59 -10.27 -32.37
CA VAL A 113 -11.09 -10.75 -33.67
C VAL A 113 -11.04 -12.28 -33.70
N THR A 114 -10.47 -12.92 -32.68
CA THR A 114 -10.42 -14.38 -32.57
C THR A 114 -11.82 -14.99 -32.59
N TRP A 115 -12.76 -14.40 -31.85
CA TRP A 115 -14.15 -14.85 -31.84
C TRP A 115 -14.81 -14.72 -33.21
N PHE A 116 -14.61 -13.60 -33.89
CA PHE A 116 -15.12 -13.39 -35.24
C PHE A 116 -14.58 -14.44 -36.22
N VAL A 117 -13.26 -14.64 -36.25
CA VAL A 117 -12.63 -15.65 -37.11
C VAL A 117 -13.14 -17.05 -36.80
N GLN A 118 -13.29 -17.40 -35.52
CA GLN A 118 -13.78 -18.71 -35.12
C GLN A 118 -15.24 -18.94 -35.54
N MET A 119 -16.11 -17.94 -35.38
CA MET A 119 -17.51 -18.03 -35.81
C MET A 119 -17.65 -18.05 -37.33
N SER A 120 -16.83 -17.29 -38.06
CA SER A 120 -16.78 -17.35 -39.52
C SER A 120 -16.32 -18.72 -40.01
N ALA A 121 -15.26 -19.28 -39.43
CA ALA A 121 -14.78 -20.62 -39.78
C ALA A 121 -15.84 -21.69 -39.51
N LEU A 122 -16.54 -21.61 -38.38
CA LEU A 122 -17.64 -22.52 -38.07
C LEU A 122 -18.79 -22.40 -39.08
N GLY A 123 -19.18 -21.17 -39.42
CA GLY A 123 -20.21 -20.92 -40.43
C GLY A 123 -19.83 -21.49 -41.81
N ILE A 124 -18.57 -21.35 -42.22
CA ILE A 124 -18.05 -21.92 -43.46
C ILE A 124 -18.14 -23.44 -43.46
N VAL A 125 -17.74 -24.11 -42.36
CA VAL A 125 -17.82 -25.57 -42.24
C VAL A 125 -19.27 -26.05 -42.35
N ILE A 126 -20.22 -25.36 -41.70
CA ILE A 126 -21.64 -25.74 -41.76
C ILE A 126 -22.19 -25.69 -43.20
N VAL A 127 -21.74 -24.72 -44.00
CA VAL A 127 -22.23 -24.53 -45.37
C VAL A 127 -21.51 -25.44 -46.37
N ILE A 128 -20.18 -25.55 -46.29
CA ILE A 128 -19.34 -26.24 -47.29
C ILE A 128 -19.18 -27.73 -46.96
N SER A 129 -19.06 -28.07 -45.67
CA SER A 129 -18.79 -29.43 -45.19
C SER A 129 -19.76 -29.84 -44.08
N PRO A 130 -21.09 -29.89 -44.36
CA PRO A 130 -22.10 -30.12 -43.33
C PRO A 130 -21.96 -31.46 -42.61
N ASN A 131 -21.39 -32.48 -43.27
CA ASN A 131 -21.14 -33.79 -42.66
C ASN A 131 -20.07 -33.73 -41.55
N ASP A 132 -19.12 -32.79 -41.64
CA ASP A 132 -18.05 -32.62 -40.66
C ASP A 132 -18.43 -31.65 -39.52
N ALA A 133 -19.49 -30.85 -39.72
CA ALA A 133 -19.93 -29.84 -38.77
C ALA A 133 -20.18 -30.38 -37.35
N PRO A 134 -20.81 -31.56 -37.14
CA PRO A 134 -20.99 -32.11 -35.79
C PRO A 134 -19.67 -32.39 -35.07
N ALA A 135 -18.67 -32.91 -35.79
CA ALA A 135 -17.35 -33.21 -35.22
C ALA A 135 -16.62 -31.91 -34.82
N VAL A 136 -16.67 -30.89 -35.68
CA VAL A 136 -16.06 -29.58 -35.40
C VAL A 136 -16.75 -28.87 -34.24
N ILE A 137 -18.09 -28.88 -34.17
CA ILE A 137 -18.85 -28.31 -33.06
C ILE A 137 -18.47 -29.00 -31.74
N ASN A 138 -18.38 -30.33 -31.72
CA ASN A 138 -17.96 -31.06 -30.53
C ASN A 138 -16.52 -30.72 -30.12
N ALA A 139 -15.61 -30.51 -31.07
CA ALA A 139 -14.26 -30.05 -30.78
C ALA A 139 -14.24 -28.64 -30.16
N MET A 140 -15.16 -27.76 -30.55
CA MET A 140 -15.30 -26.42 -29.95
C MET A 140 -15.72 -26.47 -28.48
N VAL A 141 -16.50 -27.46 -28.07
CA VAL A 141 -16.86 -27.65 -26.66
C VAL A 141 -15.62 -27.86 -25.79
N ASN A 142 -14.58 -28.52 -26.30
CA ASN A 142 -13.32 -28.72 -25.57
C ASN A 142 -12.55 -27.41 -25.33
N LEU A 143 -12.84 -26.34 -26.10
CA LEU A 143 -12.24 -25.03 -25.91
C LEU A 143 -12.99 -24.17 -24.88
N SER A 144 -14.13 -24.63 -24.37
CA SER A 144 -15.01 -23.87 -23.46
C SER A 144 -14.28 -23.37 -22.21
N GLY A 145 -13.41 -24.19 -21.60
CA GLY A 145 -12.64 -23.79 -20.41
C GLY A 145 -11.69 -22.62 -20.68
N MET A 146 -10.99 -22.64 -21.82
CA MET A 146 -10.12 -21.54 -22.25
C MET A 146 -10.92 -20.26 -22.49
N TRP A 147 -12.08 -20.38 -23.15
CA TRP A 147 -12.97 -19.25 -23.42
C TRP A 147 -13.60 -18.67 -22.14
N ALA A 148 -13.96 -19.51 -21.18
CA ALA A 148 -14.50 -19.06 -19.89
C ALA A 148 -13.50 -18.15 -19.16
N ILE A 149 -12.22 -18.54 -19.13
CA ILE A 149 -11.15 -17.74 -18.52
C ILE A 149 -10.96 -16.42 -19.29
N ALA A 150 -10.86 -16.48 -20.62
CA ALA A 150 -10.67 -15.29 -21.45
C ALA A 150 -11.80 -14.26 -21.28
N LEU A 151 -13.05 -14.73 -21.29
CA LEU A 151 -14.23 -13.87 -21.10
C LEU A 151 -14.36 -13.35 -19.66
N ALA A 152 -13.93 -14.10 -18.65
CA ALA A 152 -13.87 -13.63 -17.28
C ALA A 152 -12.88 -12.45 -17.13
N VAL A 153 -11.68 -12.59 -17.70
CA VAL A 153 -10.67 -11.51 -17.72
C VAL A 153 -11.22 -10.28 -18.47
N LEU A 154 -11.87 -10.49 -19.61
CA LEU A 154 -12.51 -9.40 -20.36
C LEU A 154 -13.59 -8.71 -19.51
N GLY A 155 -14.44 -9.47 -18.83
CA GLY A 155 -15.49 -8.95 -17.95
C GLY A 155 -14.94 -8.07 -16.82
N VAL A 156 -13.88 -8.52 -16.14
CA VAL A 156 -13.19 -7.72 -15.11
C VAL A 156 -12.61 -6.43 -15.72
N SER A 157 -11.99 -6.52 -16.89
CA SER A 157 -11.39 -5.36 -17.56
C SER A 157 -12.42 -4.31 -17.95
N VAL A 158 -13.60 -4.74 -18.42
CA VAL A 158 -14.72 -3.86 -18.79
C VAL A 158 -15.32 -3.22 -17.54
N LYS A 159 -15.55 -3.99 -16.47
CA LYS A 159 -16.08 -3.46 -15.20
C LYS A 159 -15.15 -2.39 -14.62
N LYS A 160 -13.86 -2.67 -14.52
CA LYS A 160 -12.88 -1.68 -14.03
C LYS A 160 -12.84 -0.42 -14.89
N ARG A 161 -12.90 -0.54 -16.21
CA ARG A 161 -12.95 0.63 -17.10
C ARG A 161 -14.24 1.45 -16.91
N SER A 162 -15.36 0.79 -16.66
CA SER A 162 -16.62 1.47 -16.35
C SER A 162 -16.57 2.18 -15.00
N ASP A 163 -15.94 1.58 -13.99
CA ASP A 163 -15.71 2.20 -12.69
C ASP A 163 -14.79 3.42 -12.82
N ASP A 164 -13.68 3.30 -13.56
CA ASP A 164 -12.75 4.40 -13.85
C ASP A 164 -13.50 5.59 -14.49
N LYS A 165 -14.43 5.33 -15.42
CA LYS A 165 -15.28 6.35 -16.05
C LYS A 165 -16.25 6.99 -15.05
N GLN A 166 -16.86 6.21 -14.17
CA GLN A 166 -17.77 6.72 -13.14
C GLN A 166 -17.03 7.64 -12.16
N VAL A 167 -15.86 7.23 -11.68
CA VAL A 167 -15.00 8.06 -10.82
C VAL A 167 -14.62 9.36 -11.53
N SER A 168 -14.24 9.29 -12.82
CA SER A 168 -13.93 10.50 -13.60
C SER A 168 -15.12 11.44 -13.80
N ALA A 169 -16.35 10.90 -13.73
CA ALA A 169 -17.60 11.65 -13.78
C ALA A 169 -18.08 12.13 -12.40
N GLY A 170 -17.27 11.94 -11.34
CA GLY A 170 -17.62 12.31 -9.96
C GLY A 170 -18.62 11.36 -9.28
N GLN A 171 -18.88 10.20 -9.87
CA GLN A 171 -19.78 9.19 -9.32
C GLN A 171 -19.01 8.17 -8.49
N THR A 172 -19.64 7.65 -7.44
CA THR A 172 -19.10 6.52 -6.67
C THR A 172 -19.49 5.21 -7.35
N PRO A 173 -18.52 4.37 -7.78
CA PRO A 173 -18.84 3.11 -8.41
C PRO A 173 -19.65 2.20 -7.49
N PRO A 174 -20.68 1.50 -7.99
CA PRO A 174 -21.44 0.58 -7.18
C PRO A 174 -20.52 -0.53 -6.65
N PRO A 175 -20.68 -0.94 -5.37
CA PRO A 175 -19.86 -1.97 -4.75
C PRO A 175 -19.85 -3.26 -5.58
N GLY A 176 -18.69 -3.89 -5.66
CA GLY A 176 -18.54 -5.15 -6.39
C GLY A 176 -19.38 -6.27 -5.78
N VAL A 177 -19.71 -7.30 -6.57
CA VAL A 177 -20.52 -8.45 -6.13
C VAL A 177 -19.96 -9.07 -4.83
N PHE A 178 -18.65 -9.22 -4.74
CA PHE A 178 -17.99 -9.76 -3.55
C PHE A 178 -18.11 -8.82 -2.34
N GLN A 179 -18.07 -7.50 -2.57
CA GLN A 179 -18.23 -6.50 -1.52
C GLN A 179 -19.67 -6.48 -1.00
N ASN A 180 -20.66 -6.60 -1.89
CA ASN A 180 -22.07 -6.80 -1.51
C ASN A 180 -22.28 -8.09 -0.73
N LEU A 181 -21.60 -9.18 -1.10
CA LEU A 181 -21.67 -10.43 -0.35
C LEU A 181 -21.09 -10.27 1.06
N SER A 182 -19.95 -9.59 1.17
CA SER A 182 -19.29 -9.33 2.46
C SER A 182 -20.13 -8.44 3.38
N THR A 183 -20.78 -7.40 2.84
CA THR A 183 -21.65 -6.51 3.61
C THR A 183 -22.95 -7.20 4.04
N LEU A 184 -23.51 -8.09 3.22
CA LEU A 184 -24.65 -8.92 3.61
C LEU A 184 -24.27 -9.89 4.74
N LEU A 185 -23.10 -10.52 4.65
CA LEU A 185 -22.61 -11.45 5.68
C LEU A 185 -22.25 -10.74 6.99
N SER A 186 -21.66 -9.55 6.94
CA SER A 186 -21.32 -8.77 8.14
C SER A 186 -22.57 -8.22 8.83
N ARG A 187 -23.56 -7.75 8.06
CA ARG A 187 -24.81 -7.19 8.59
C ARG A 187 -25.69 -8.24 9.29
N ASN A 188 -25.58 -9.51 8.89
CA ASN A 188 -26.26 -10.62 9.56
C ASN A 188 -25.57 -11.06 10.88
N LYS A 189 -24.33 -10.61 11.12
CA LYS A 189 -23.55 -10.94 12.31
C LYS A 189 -23.80 -9.96 13.47
N GLU A 190 -24.31 -8.76 13.17
CA GLU A 190 -24.67 -7.73 14.17
C GLU A 190 -26.13 -7.80 14.64
N SER A 191 -26.95 -8.69 14.06
CA SER A 191 -28.36 -8.88 14.46
C SER A 191 -28.61 -10.08 15.39
N LYS A 192 -27.55 -10.62 16.01
CA LYS A 192 -27.61 -11.66 17.05
C LYS A 192 -26.85 -11.19 18.27
#